data_AF-A0A2V8G2R7-F1
#
_entry.id   AF-A0A2V8G2R7-F1
#
_cell.length_a   1.000
_cell.length_b   1.000
_cell.length_c   1.000
_cell.angle_alpha   90.00
_cell.angle_beta   90.00
_cell.angle_gamma   90.00
#
_symmetry.space_group_name_H-M   'P 1'
#
loop_
_entity.id
_entity.type
_entity.pdbx_description
1 polymer ?
#
loop_
_entity_poly.entity_id
_entity_poly.type
_entity_poly.pdbx_seq_one_letter_code
_entity_poly.pdbx_strand_id
1 'polypeptide(L)'
;MRYSFSRDDRALPFPVRARNLPGFGVSVLDQGHNVGAWFTQSLSPRMVNELRFGMNALRRENFPQSAGTNQFAALGIDGPSLPGSDQGYPTLVLPGYEALGDDPNLPVARRTRTIHLSDALTFEQGRHHLKTGGEFRAYRSDGYTHLFARGQATFQGVFTGSPVADLLLGLPTVTLLAVNDNRQALRTWAVNGFLQDDWHAACESSTSRAPGCCRWAPTASRVPACTRTSITSRRASA
;
A
#
# COMPACT_ATOMS: atom_id res chain seq x y z
N MET A 1 -13.41 -18.21 11.69
CA MET A 1 -13.26 -16.81 11.20
C MET A 1 -12.40 -16.04 12.18
N ARG A 2 -11.56 -15.12 11.69
CA ARG A 2 -10.73 -14.21 12.48
C ARG A 2 -10.88 -12.79 11.97
N TYR A 3 -10.87 -11.84 12.90
CA TYR A 3 -10.81 -10.41 12.61
C TYR A 3 -9.77 -9.76 13.52
N SER A 4 -8.98 -8.85 12.97
CA SER A 4 -8.06 -8.02 13.75
C SER A 4 -8.19 -6.56 13.34
N PHE A 5 -8.18 -5.69 14.34
CA PHE A 5 -8.14 -4.25 14.17
C PHE A 5 -6.85 -3.71 14.78
N SER A 6 -6.27 -2.72 14.12
CA SER A 6 -5.12 -1.97 14.62
C SER A 6 -5.35 -0.50 14.34
N ARG A 7 -5.04 0.35 15.32
CA ARG A 7 -5.01 1.80 15.17
C ARG A 7 -3.80 2.32 15.93
N ASP A 8 -3.01 3.10 15.23
CA ASP A 8 -1.86 3.81 15.77
C ASP A 8 -1.99 5.28 15.37
N ASP A 9 -1.98 6.16 16.34
CA ASP A 9 -2.22 7.60 16.19
C ASP A 9 -1.08 8.32 16.90
N ARG A 10 -0.19 8.92 16.13
CA ARG A 10 1.11 9.40 16.60
C ARG A 10 1.30 10.85 16.20
N ALA A 11 1.76 11.64 17.16
CA ALA A 11 2.37 12.93 16.89
C ALA A 11 3.89 12.74 16.81
N LEU A 12 4.47 13.09 15.67
CA LEU A 12 5.90 13.12 15.45
C LEU A 12 6.36 14.58 15.50
N PRO A 13 6.77 15.10 16.67
CA PRO A 13 7.19 16.49 16.79
C PRO A 13 8.44 16.80 15.94
N PHE A 14 9.26 15.79 15.66
CA PHE A 14 10.50 15.89 14.86
C PHE A 14 10.55 14.77 13.80
N PRO A 15 9.80 14.91 12.69
CA PRO A 15 9.53 13.79 11.78
C PRO A 15 10.60 13.54 10.71
N VAL A 16 11.56 14.46 10.52
CA VAL A 16 12.58 14.42 9.44
C VAL A 16 13.86 15.16 9.84
N ARG A 17 14.98 14.85 9.17
CA ARG A 17 16.24 15.60 9.33
C ARG A 17 16.01 17.08 8.94
N ALA A 18 16.59 17.99 9.72
CA ALA A 18 16.48 19.45 9.56
C ALA A 18 15.10 20.08 9.84
N ARG A 19 14.26 19.42 10.66
CA ARG A 19 13.08 20.02 11.32
C ARG A 19 13.03 19.61 12.79
N ASN A 20 13.95 20.16 13.57
CA ASN A 20 14.06 19.93 15.03
C ASN A 20 13.34 21.00 15.87
N LEU A 21 12.53 21.84 15.24
CA LEU A 21 11.81 22.92 15.90
C LEU A 21 10.40 22.47 16.33
N PRO A 22 9.99 22.72 17.58
CA PRO A 22 8.62 22.45 18.03
C PRO A 22 7.59 23.23 17.20
N GLY A 23 6.40 22.64 17.00
CA GLY A 23 5.28 23.27 16.30
C GLY A 23 5.18 22.93 14.81
N PHE A 24 6.22 22.34 14.22
CA PHE A 24 6.23 21.89 12.81
C PHE A 24 6.21 20.35 12.68
N GLY A 25 5.57 19.69 13.64
CA GLY A 25 5.47 18.25 13.69
C GLY A 25 4.49 17.69 12.65
N VAL A 26 4.37 16.37 12.65
CA VAL A 26 3.47 15.62 11.75
C VAL A 26 2.57 14.71 12.58
N SER A 27 1.28 14.76 12.31
CA SER A 27 0.30 13.79 12.80
C SER A 27 0.23 12.62 11.81
N VAL A 28 0.40 11.40 12.34
CA VAL A 28 0.36 10.15 11.59
C VAL A 28 -0.73 9.26 12.17
N LEU A 29 -1.71 8.92 11.33
CA LEU A 29 -2.74 7.93 11.64
C LEU A 29 -2.53 6.71 10.75
N ASP A 30 -2.32 5.55 11.35
CA ASP A 30 -2.32 4.25 10.70
C ASP A 30 -3.49 3.41 11.25
N GLN A 31 -4.39 2.95 10.38
CA GLN A 31 -5.54 2.14 10.75
C GLN A 31 -5.66 0.92 9.84
N GLY A 32 -5.56 -0.27 10.43
CA GLY A 32 -5.59 -1.55 9.74
C GLY A 32 -6.79 -2.40 10.13
N HIS A 33 -7.45 -3.01 9.15
CA HIS A 33 -8.49 -4.02 9.33
C HIS A 33 -8.11 -5.28 8.54
N ASN A 34 -8.06 -6.42 9.23
CA ASN A 34 -7.83 -7.72 8.59
C ASN A 34 -8.98 -8.67 8.92
N VAL A 35 -9.53 -9.32 7.90
CA VAL A 35 -10.54 -10.37 8.04
C VAL A 35 -10.01 -11.62 7.38
N GLY A 36 -10.17 -12.76 8.03
CA GLY A 36 -9.90 -14.08 7.45
C GLY A 36 -11.01 -15.05 7.80
N ALA A 37 -11.55 -15.74 6.79
CA ALA A 37 -12.49 -16.83 6.98
C ALA A 37 -12.02 -18.03 6.16
N TRP A 38 -12.28 -19.22 6.67
CA TRP A 38 -12.02 -20.48 5.99
C TRP A 38 -13.17 -21.42 6.27
N PHE A 39 -13.49 -22.23 5.28
CA PHE A 39 -14.55 -23.23 5.33
C PHE A 39 -14.04 -24.47 4.63
N THR A 40 -14.11 -25.60 5.31
CA THR A 40 -13.67 -26.90 4.79
C THR A 40 -14.82 -27.87 4.94
N GLN A 41 -15.21 -28.52 3.85
CA GLN A 41 -16.30 -29.47 3.84
C GLN A 41 -15.92 -30.72 3.05
N SER A 42 -16.20 -31.87 3.64
CA SER A 42 -16.25 -33.14 2.92
C SER A 42 -17.56 -33.19 2.13
N LEU A 43 -17.47 -33.12 0.81
CA LEU A 43 -18.63 -33.21 -0.09
C LEU A 43 -19.01 -34.68 -0.33
N SER A 44 -18.04 -35.58 -0.26
CA SER A 44 -18.20 -37.03 -0.29
C SER A 44 -17.00 -37.70 0.40
N PRO A 45 -17.02 -39.02 0.68
CA PRO A 45 -15.87 -39.72 1.26
C PRO A 45 -14.57 -39.59 0.46
N ARG A 46 -14.65 -39.15 -0.80
CA ARG A 46 -13.51 -38.99 -1.72
C ARG A 46 -13.32 -37.55 -2.18
N MET A 47 -14.05 -36.57 -1.63
CA MET A 47 -14.01 -35.18 -2.09
C MET A 47 -14.02 -34.20 -0.93
N VAL A 48 -13.02 -33.34 -0.85
CA VAL A 48 -12.89 -32.28 0.15
C VAL A 48 -12.73 -30.94 -0.55
N ASN A 49 -13.61 -30.00 -0.22
CA ASN A 49 -13.51 -28.61 -0.66
C ASN A 49 -12.99 -27.73 0.47
N GLU A 50 -12.10 -26.80 0.12
CA GLU A 50 -11.55 -25.80 1.02
C GLU A 50 -11.68 -24.40 0.40
N LEU A 51 -12.55 -23.59 0.98
CA LEU A 51 -12.79 -22.19 0.62
C LEU A 51 -12.11 -21.27 1.65
N ARG A 52 -11.35 -20.28 1.18
CA ARG A 52 -10.73 -19.25 2.02
C ARG A 52 -11.04 -17.86 1.50
N PHE A 53 -11.37 -16.96 2.42
CA PHE A 53 -11.60 -15.55 2.18
C PHE A 53 -10.66 -14.71 3.07
N GLY A 54 -10.09 -13.68 2.48
CA GLY A 54 -9.23 -12.71 3.14
C GLY A 54 -9.55 -11.29 2.71
N MET A 55 -9.56 -10.36 3.68
CA MET A 55 -9.57 -8.92 3.41
C MET A 55 -8.49 -8.24 4.23
N ASN A 56 -7.77 -7.32 3.60
CA ASN A 56 -6.81 -6.46 4.25
C ASN A 56 -7.11 -5.02 3.84
N ALA A 57 -7.35 -4.13 4.79
CA ALA A 57 -7.59 -2.72 4.52
C ALA A 57 -6.70 -1.86 5.42
N LEU A 58 -6.01 -0.90 4.82
CA LEU A 58 -5.13 0.04 5.52
C LEU A 58 -5.53 1.46 5.13
N ARG A 59 -5.67 2.32 6.13
CA ARG A 59 -5.77 3.77 5.99
C ARG A 59 -4.55 4.37 6.64
N ARG A 60 -3.83 5.20 5.90
CA ARG A 60 -2.71 5.99 6.39
C ARG A 60 -2.92 7.46 6.06
N GLU A 61 -2.77 8.33 7.04
CA GLU A 61 -2.85 9.78 6.88
C GLU A 61 -1.65 10.41 7.59
N ASN A 62 -0.86 11.20 6.86
CA ASN A 62 0.25 11.99 7.39
C ASN A 62 -0.08 13.46 7.10
N PHE A 63 -0.38 14.24 8.13
CA PHE A 63 -0.73 15.65 8.01
C PHE A 63 0.21 16.51 8.86
N PRO A 64 0.51 17.75 8.43
CA PRO A 64 1.24 18.67 9.30
C PRO A 64 0.41 18.95 10.56
N GLN A 65 1.08 19.25 11.67
CA GLN A 65 0.40 19.55 12.94
C GLN A 65 -0.53 20.77 12.82
N SER A 66 -0.20 21.72 11.96
CA SER A 66 -0.98 22.92 11.62
C SER A 66 -2.04 22.70 10.53
N ALA A 67 -2.27 21.47 10.09
CA ALA A 67 -3.29 21.17 9.07
C ALA A 67 -4.65 21.79 9.41
N GLY A 68 -5.26 22.50 8.46
CA GLY A 68 -6.57 23.13 8.64
C GLY A 68 -6.55 24.49 9.35
N THR A 69 -5.36 25.06 9.61
CA THR A 69 -5.22 26.41 10.17
C THR A 69 -4.53 27.33 9.17
N ASN A 70 -5.10 28.52 8.95
CA ASN A 70 -4.52 29.51 8.04
C ASN A 70 -3.33 30.24 8.70
N GLN A 71 -2.17 29.60 8.67
CA GLN A 71 -0.96 30.17 9.27
C GLN A 71 -0.31 31.26 8.42
N PHE A 72 -0.62 31.36 7.12
CA PHE A 72 -0.19 32.49 6.28
C PHE A 72 -0.72 33.81 6.84
N ALA A 73 -2.01 33.86 7.17
CA ALA A 73 -2.62 35.03 7.79
C ALA A 73 -2.00 35.37 9.15
N ALA A 74 -1.66 34.36 9.95
CA ALA A 74 -0.98 34.55 11.25
C ALA A 74 0.43 35.15 11.09
N LEU A 75 1.10 34.90 9.97
CA LEU A 75 2.39 35.48 9.62
C LEU A 75 2.29 36.84 8.90
N GLY A 76 1.07 37.33 8.61
CA GLY A 76 0.87 38.54 7.82
C GLY A 76 1.27 38.40 6.35
N ILE A 77 1.34 37.16 5.84
CA ILE A 77 1.69 36.86 4.45
C ILE A 77 0.41 36.61 3.67
N ASP A 78 0.26 37.26 2.51
CA ASP A 78 -0.81 36.93 1.57
C ASP A 78 -0.48 35.61 0.87
N GLY A 79 -1.12 34.53 1.34
CA GLY A 79 -0.86 33.16 0.92
C GLY A 79 -1.82 32.68 -0.17
N PRO A 80 -1.49 31.55 -0.82
CA PRO A 80 -2.44 30.89 -1.72
C PRO A 80 -3.72 30.48 -0.97
N SER A 81 -4.85 30.45 -1.69
CA SER A 81 -6.10 29.91 -1.14
C SER A 81 -6.00 28.38 -1.06
N LEU A 82 -5.83 27.85 0.17
CA LEU A 82 -5.65 26.43 0.42
C LEU A 82 -6.89 25.82 1.08
N PRO A 83 -7.43 24.70 0.55
CA PRO A 83 -8.58 24.04 1.16
C PRO A 83 -8.18 23.11 2.31
N GLY A 84 -8.96 23.11 3.38
CA GLY A 84 -8.93 22.08 4.42
C GLY A 84 -7.52 21.71 4.91
N SER A 85 -7.14 20.44 4.75
CA SER A 85 -5.87 19.89 5.25
C SER A 85 -4.61 20.44 4.57
N ASP A 86 -4.74 21.19 3.46
CA ASP A 86 -3.59 21.81 2.81
C ASP A 86 -3.13 23.08 3.54
N GLN A 87 -3.99 23.69 4.36
CA GLN A 87 -3.63 24.86 5.17
C GLN A 87 -2.57 24.51 6.22
N GLY A 88 -1.69 25.47 6.50
CA GLY A 88 -0.60 25.35 7.46
C GLY A 88 0.48 26.37 7.18
N TYR A 89 1.69 26.15 7.69
CA TYR A 89 2.84 27.04 7.48
C TYR A 89 3.51 26.81 6.12
N PRO A 90 3.94 27.88 5.40
CA PRO A 90 4.86 27.74 4.27
C PRO A 90 6.20 27.18 4.74
N THR A 91 6.90 26.44 3.88
CA THR A 91 8.29 26.06 4.18
C THR A 91 9.24 27.22 3.89
N LEU A 92 10.10 27.55 4.86
CA LEU A 92 11.23 28.46 4.66
C LEU A 92 12.53 27.69 4.85
N VAL A 93 13.39 27.73 3.84
CA VAL A 93 14.69 27.04 3.85
C VAL A 93 15.81 28.07 3.86
N LEU A 94 16.65 27.99 4.89
CA LEU A 94 17.82 28.84 5.07
C LEU A 94 19.05 27.90 5.21
N PRO A 95 19.92 27.79 4.19
CA PRO A 95 21.10 26.96 4.27
C PRO A 95 21.96 27.31 5.50
N GLY A 96 22.37 26.29 6.25
CA GLY A 96 23.08 26.46 7.53
C GLY A 96 22.20 26.62 8.76
N TYR A 97 20.87 26.64 8.59
CA TYR A 97 19.88 26.72 9.68
C TYR A 97 18.82 25.61 9.56
N GLU A 98 18.02 25.45 10.62
CA GLU A 98 16.83 24.59 10.59
C GLU A 98 15.77 25.15 9.65
N ALA A 99 15.05 24.27 8.94
CA ALA A 99 13.94 24.70 8.10
C ALA A 99 12.75 25.11 8.97
N LEU A 100 12.10 26.22 8.61
CA LEU A 100 10.90 26.71 9.28
C LEU A 100 9.65 26.27 8.52
N GLY A 101 8.55 26.07 9.25
CA GLY A 101 7.26 25.73 8.66
C GLY A 101 7.00 24.23 8.53
N ASP A 102 5.93 23.87 7.83
CA ASP A 102 5.49 22.48 7.66
C ASP A 102 6.20 21.78 6.52
N ASP A 103 6.41 20.45 6.58
CA ASP A 103 7.05 19.68 5.51
C ASP A 103 6.34 19.88 4.16
N PRO A 104 7.02 20.35 3.09
CA PRO A 104 6.37 20.66 1.81
C PRO A 104 5.80 19.42 1.15
N ASN A 105 6.15 18.20 1.57
CA ASN A 105 5.66 16.96 0.99
C ASN A 105 4.32 16.48 1.59
N LEU A 106 3.73 17.27 2.50
CA LEU A 106 2.46 16.96 3.15
C LEU A 106 1.35 17.93 2.71
N PRO A 107 0.07 17.51 2.71
CA PRO A 107 -0.46 16.25 3.25
C PRO A 107 -0.33 15.01 2.35
N VAL A 108 -0.31 13.83 2.99
CA VAL A 108 -0.38 12.52 2.34
C VAL A 108 -1.51 11.71 2.94
N ALA A 109 -2.45 11.25 2.12
CA ALA A 109 -3.48 10.32 2.55
C ALA A 109 -3.55 9.14 1.59
N ARG A 110 -3.64 7.92 2.14
CA ARG A 110 -3.76 6.70 1.34
C ARG A 110 -4.67 5.69 2.02
N ARG A 111 -5.53 5.07 1.23
CA ARG A 111 -6.44 3.99 1.63
C ARG A 111 -6.30 2.83 0.67
N THR A 112 -5.76 1.71 1.15
CA THR A 112 -5.62 0.49 0.37
C THR A 112 -6.58 -0.57 0.87
N ARG A 113 -7.14 -1.36 -0.04
CA ARG A 113 -7.95 -2.54 0.28
C ARG A 113 -7.61 -3.67 -0.68
N THR A 114 -7.29 -4.82 -0.13
CA THR A 114 -7.08 -6.08 -0.84
C THR A 114 -8.14 -7.07 -0.41
N ILE A 115 -8.81 -7.68 -1.37
CA ILE A 115 -9.72 -8.81 -1.16
C ILE A 115 -9.09 -10.01 -1.85
N HIS A 116 -9.10 -11.15 -1.17
CA HIS A 116 -8.55 -12.41 -1.63
C HIS A 116 -9.58 -13.50 -1.39
N LEU A 117 -9.91 -14.25 -2.43
CA LEU A 117 -10.80 -15.40 -2.38
C LEU A 117 -10.06 -16.56 -3.05
N SER A 118 -9.96 -17.70 -2.39
CA SER A 118 -9.37 -18.90 -2.98
C SER A 118 -10.21 -20.11 -2.66
N ASP A 119 -10.38 -20.98 -3.64
CA ASP A 119 -11.08 -22.25 -3.51
C ASP A 119 -10.18 -23.38 -4.02
N ALA A 120 -10.16 -24.48 -3.29
CA ALA A 120 -9.46 -25.69 -3.69
C ALA A 120 -10.35 -26.91 -3.48
N LEU A 121 -10.42 -27.77 -4.48
CA LEU A 121 -11.11 -29.05 -4.44
C LEU A 121 -10.06 -30.16 -4.56
N THR A 122 -10.06 -31.06 -3.59
CA THR A 122 -9.25 -32.28 -3.60
C THR A 122 -10.19 -33.47 -3.76
N PHE A 123 -9.89 -34.37 -4.69
CA PHE A 123 -10.69 -35.56 -4.86
C PHE A 123 -9.88 -36.78 -5.30
N GLU A 124 -10.34 -37.93 -4.85
CA GLU A 124 -9.72 -39.22 -5.13
C GLU A 124 -10.59 -40.04 -6.08
N GLN A 125 -10.01 -40.47 -7.20
CA GLN A 125 -10.69 -41.32 -8.16
C GLN A 125 -9.77 -42.48 -8.58
N GLY A 126 -10.02 -43.66 -8.01
CA GLY A 126 -9.25 -44.87 -8.31
C GLY A 126 -7.80 -44.73 -7.87
N ARG A 127 -6.88 -44.58 -8.82
CA ARG A 127 -5.44 -44.42 -8.59
C ARG A 127 -4.98 -42.96 -8.65
N HIS A 128 -5.89 -42.04 -8.93
CA HIS A 128 -5.61 -40.61 -9.06
C HIS A 128 -6.00 -39.86 -7.79
N HIS A 129 -5.09 -39.02 -7.33
CA HIS A 129 -5.34 -37.99 -6.32
C HIS A 129 -5.23 -36.63 -7.01
N LEU A 130 -6.39 -36.02 -7.24
CA LEU A 130 -6.51 -34.79 -8.03
C LEU A 130 -6.74 -33.61 -7.10
N LYS A 131 -6.03 -32.52 -7.37
CA LYS A 131 -6.24 -31.23 -6.71
C LYS A 131 -6.36 -30.13 -7.74
N THR A 132 -7.47 -29.41 -7.68
CA THR A 132 -7.73 -28.27 -8.56
C THR A 132 -8.20 -27.10 -7.73
N GLY A 133 -8.03 -25.89 -8.25
CA GLY A 133 -8.49 -24.71 -7.54
C GLY A 133 -8.17 -23.42 -8.26
N GLY A 134 -8.60 -22.34 -7.64
CA GLY A 134 -8.40 -21.01 -8.16
C GLY A 134 -8.32 -19.96 -7.07
N GLU A 135 -7.79 -18.81 -7.47
CA GLU A 135 -7.70 -17.61 -6.65
C GLU A 135 -8.23 -16.42 -7.45
N PHE A 136 -9.02 -15.60 -6.77
CA PHE A 136 -9.33 -14.24 -7.17
C PHE A 136 -8.73 -13.26 -6.17
N ARG A 137 -8.05 -12.23 -6.68
CA ARG A 137 -7.52 -11.13 -5.86
C ARG A 137 -7.92 -9.80 -6.47
N ALA A 138 -8.50 -8.91 -5.67
CA ALA A 138 -8.80 -7.55 -6.06
C ALA A 138 -8.06 -6.57 -5.15
N TYR A 139 -7.37 -5.60 -5.74
CA TYR A 139 -6.65 -4.54 -5.04
C TYR A 139 -7.18 -3.17 -5.45
N ARG A 140 -7.36 -2.32 -4.46
CA ARG A 140 -7.79 -0.93 -4.59
C ARG A 140 -6.85 -0.06 -3.76
N SER A 141 -6.37 1.04 -4.34
CA SER A 141 -5.65 2.09 -3.63
C SER A 141 -6.21 3.44 -4.02
N ASP A 142 -6.74 4.18 -3.05
CA ASP A 142 -7.11 5.58 -3.21
C ASP A 142 -6.15 6.45 -2.39
N GLY A 143 -5.87 7.66 -2.84
CA GLY A 143 -5.04 8.57 -2.08
C GLY A 143 -4.71 9.85 -2.81
N TYR A 144 -3.85 10.64 -2.20
CA TYR A 144 -3.24 11.83 -2.78
C TYR A 144 -1.95 12.17 -2.03
N THR A 145 -1.13 13.02 -2.62
CA THR A 145 0.13 13.50 -2.03
C THR A 145 0.32 14.92 -2.51
N HIS A 146 -0.05 15.91 -1.70
CA HIS A 146 -0.01 17.30 -2.12
C HIS A 146 1.37 17.86 -1.81
N LEU A 147 2.24 17.87 -2.83
CA LEU A 147 3.60 18.41 -2.71
C LEU A 147 3.56 19.92 -2.90
N PHE A 148 4.36 20.67 -2.16
CA PHE A 148 4.49 22.12 -2.22
C PHE A 148 3.15 22.88 -2.20
N ALA A 149 2.11 22.32 -1.57
CA ALA A 149 0.79 22.94 -1.50
C ALA A 149 0.85 24.29 -0.78
N ARG A 150 1.60 24.36 0.33
CA ARG A 150 1.89 25.60 1.08
C ARG A 150 3.11 26.35 0.53
N GLY A 151 3.65 25.89 -0.58
CA GLY A 151 4.88 26.40 -1.16
C GLY A 151 6.13 26.22 -0.29
N GLN A 152 7.25 26.63 -0.88
CA GLN A 152 8.56 26.67 -0.27
C GLN A 152 9.30 27.92 -0.75
N ALA A 153 9.85 28.70 0.18
CA ALA A 153 10.77 29.79 -0.13
C ALA A 153 12.17 29.43 0.39
N THR A 154 13.18 29.64 -0.45
CA THR A 154 14.59 29.36 -0.12
C THR A 154 15.38 30.66 -0.15
N PHE A 155 16.08 30.96 0.94
CA PHE A 155 16.90 32.17 1.11
C PHE A 155 18.36 31.75 1.17
N GLN A 156 19.11 31.96 0.08
CA GLN A 156 20.50 31.49 -0.01
C GLN A 156 21.53 32.51 0.50
N GLY A 157 21.13 33.74 0.81
CA GLY A 157 22.08 34.81 1.16
C GLY A 157 22.72 35.46 -0.06
N VAL A 158 22.12 35.32 -1.25
CA VAL A 158 22.70 35.83 -2.51
C VAL A 158 22.66 37.35 -2.57
N PHE A 159 21.68 38.00 -1.95
CA PHE A 159 21.50 39.45 -2.02
C PHE A 159 22.28 40.20 -0.94
N THR A 160 22.30 39.67 0.28
CA THR A 160 22.93 40.34 1.44
C THR A 160 24.21 39.67 1.94
N GLY A 161 24.57 38.49 1.41
CA GLY A 161 25.62 37.64 1.96
C GLY A 161 25.17 36.79 3.15
N SER A 162 23.92 36.89 3.61
CA SER A 162 23.37 36.13 4.75
C SER A 162 21.94 35.63 4.49
N PRO A 163 21.67 34.32 4.58
CA PRO A 163 20.32 33.75 4.46
C PRO A 163 19.28 34.39 5.38
N VAL A 164 19.69 34.77 6.60
CA VAL A 164 18.80 35.36 7.60
C VAL A 164 18.46 36.81 7.24
N ALA A 165 19.43 37.57 6.74
CA ALA A 165 19.18 38.94 6.29
C ALA A 165 18.30 38.96 5.03
N ASP A 166 18.51 38.04 4.09
CA ASP A 166 17.61 37.84 2.94
C ASP A 166 16.18 37.52 3.41
N LEU A 167 15.99 36.66 4.44
CA LEU A 167 14.67 36.37 5.01
C LEU A 167 14.02 37.62 5.62
N LEU A 168 14.76 38.37 6.45
CA LEU A 168 14.24 39.57 7.12
C LEU A 168 13.85 40.68 6.14
N LEU A 169 14.52 40.76 4.99
CA LEU A 169 14.20 41.68 3.90
C LEU A 169 13.15 41.11 2.93
N GLY A 170 12.74 39.85 3.06
CA GLY A 170 11.79 39.20 2.17
C GLY A 170 12.34 38.95 0.76
N LEU A 171 13.63 38.62 0.63
CA LEU A 171 14.34 38.41 -0.63
C LEU A 171 14.66 36.92 -0.86
N PRO A 172 13.66 36.06 -1.17
CA PRO A 172 13.93 34.66 -1.47
C PRO A 172 14.68 34.52 -2.79
N THR A 173 15.62 33.58 -2.83
CA THR A 173 16.35 33.23 -4.05
C THR A 173 15.50 32.36 -4.98
N VAL A 174 14.74 31.42 -4.41
CA VAL A 174 13.84 30.52 -5.15
C VAL A 174 12.56 30.33 -4.36
N THR A 175 11.42 30.43 -5.05
CA THR A 175 10.11 30.08 -4.52
C THR A 175 9.47 28.99 -5.37
N LEU A 176 8.84 28.02 -4.71
CA LEU A 176 8.10 26.92 -5.33
C LEU A 176 6.70 26.93 -4.76
N LEU A 177 5.70 26.78 -5.62
CA LEU A 177 4.31 26.60 -5.22
C LEU A 177 3.67 25.65 -6.23
N ALA A 178 2.92 24.67 -5.75
CA ALA A 178 2.23 23.72 -6.61
C ALA A 178 0.72 23.79 -6.40
N VAL A 179 0.00 23.70 -7.52
CA VAL A 179 -1.43 23.44 -7.54
C VAL A 179 -1.62 21.93 -7.60
N ASN A 180 -2.25 21.37 -6.57
CA ASN A 180 -2.40 19.92 -6.43
C ASN A 180 -3.80 19.47 -6.85
N ASP A 181 -3.86 18.73 -7.97
CA ASP A 181 -5.03 17.95 -8.40
C ASP A 181 -4.57 16.54 -8.81
N ASN A 182 -4.11 15.78 -7.83
CA ASN A 182 -3.44 14.50 -8.06
C ASN A 182 -4.09 13.36 -7.29
N ARG A 183 -5.42 13.27 -7.37
CA ARG A 183 -6.18 12.17 -6.80
C ARG A 183 -5.76 10.83 -7.45
N GLN A 184 -5.29 9.91 -6.63
CA GLN A 184 -4.92 8.57 -7.02
C GLN A 184 -6.12 7.62 -6.82
N ALA A 185 -6.45 6.84 -7.85
CA ALA A 185 -7.54 5.85 -7.82
C ALA A 185 -7.13 4.57 -8.56
N LEU A 186 -6.20 3.82 -8.00
CA LEU A 186 -5.67 2.58 -8.59
C LEU A 186 -6.60 1.40 -8.30
N ARG A 187 -6.86 0.59 -9.33
CA ARG A 187 -7.65 -0.64 -9.26
C ARG A 187 -6.96 -1.72 -10.08
N THR A 188 -6.83 -2.91 -9.52
CA THR A 188 -6.33 -4.08 -10.26
C THR A 188 -6.98 -5.33 -9.71
N TRP A 189 -7.06 -6.36 -10.54
CA TRP A 189 -7.49 -7.67 -10.13
C TRP A 189 -6.72 -8.76 -10.87
N ALA A 190 -6.67 -9.94 -10.29
CA ALA A 190 -6.03 -11.10 -10.85
C ALA A 190 -6.88 -12.34 -10.58
N VAL A 191 -6.87 -13.26 -11.55
CA VAL A 191 -7.43 -14.60 -11.41
C VAL A 191 -6.33 -15.58 -11.74
N ASN A 192 -6.15 -16.58 -10.88
CA ASN A 192 -5.19 -17.65 -11.05
C ASN A 192 -5.89 -18.99 -10.88
N GLY A 193 -5.44 -20.02 -11.58
CA GLY A 193 -5.96 -21.38 -11.47
C GLY A 193 -4.83 -22.40 -11.51
N PHE A 194 -5.09 -23.58 -10.96
CA PHE A 194 -4.15 -24.71 -10.99
C PHE A 194 -4.88 -26.05 -11.07
N LEU A 195 -4.16 -27.05 -11.59
CA LEU A 195 -4.56 -28.46 -11.60
C LEU A 195 -3.32 -29.31 -11.32
N GLN A 196 -3.46 -30.27 -10.41
CA GLN A 196 -2.44 -31.24 -10.04
C GLN A 196 -3.08 -32.65 -10.03
N ASP A 197 -2.35 -33.63 -10.57
CA ASP A 197 -2.70 -35.05 -10.53
C ASP A 197 -1.53 -35.85 -9.97
N ASP A 198 -1.77 -36.59 -8.89
CA ASP A 198 -0.84 -37.57 -8.33
C ASP A 198 -1.39 -38.97 -8.62
N TRP A 199 -0.76 -39.69 -9.55
CA TRP A 199 -1.20 -41.01 -9.98
C TRP A 199 -0.33 -42.13 -9.39
N HIS A 200 -0.98 -43.12 -8.79
CA HIS A 200 -0.34 -44.34 -8.31
C HIS A 200 -0.43 -45.45 -9.38
N ALA A 201 0.66 -45.69 -10.12
CA ALA A 201 0.73 -46.83 -11.04
C ALA A 201 0.62 -48.16 -10.25
N ALA A 202 -0.15 -49.13 -10.75
CA ALA A 202 -0.04 -50.48 -10.16
C ALA A 202 1.15 -51.21 -10.74
N CYS A 203 1.87 -51.90 -9.85
CA CYS A 203 2.67 -53.04 -10.24
C CYS A 203 1.71 -54.21 -10.48
N GLU A 204 1.58 -54.65 -11.74
CA GLU A 204 1.05 -55.97 -12.04
C GLU A 204 2.20 -56.97 -11.91
N SER A 205 2.21 -57.76 -10.83
CA SER A 205 3.04 -58.96 -10.80
C SER A 205 2.30 -60.06 -11.55
N SER A 206 2.46 -60.12 -12.87
CA SER A 206 2.13 -61.33 -13.60
C SER A 206 3.33 -62.29 -13.58
N THR A 207 2.99 -63.53 -13.25
CA THR A 207 3.82 -64.74 -13.32
C THR A 207 4.79 -65.01 -12.16
N SER A 208 4.58 -66.19 -11.58
CA SER A 208 5.33 -66.85 -10.53
C SER A 208 6.83 -66.97 -10.85
N ARG A 209 7.67 -66.08 -10.30
CA ARG A 209 8.97 -66.40 -9.69
C ARG A 209 9.64 -65.12 -9.15
N ALA A 210 9.99 -65.18 -7.86
CA ALA A 210 10.82 -64.27 -7.06
C ALA A 210 10.15 -62.98 -6.53
N PRO A 211 10.33 -62.66 -5.22
CA PRO A 211 9.73 -61.50 -4.59
C PRO A 211 10.56 -60.24 -4.81
N GLY A 212 9.88 -59.14 -5.13
CA GLY A 212 10.17 -57.83 -4.56
C GLY A 212 11.26 -56.99 -5.24
N CYS A 213 10.83 -56.08 -6.11
CA CYS A 213 11.35 -54.71 -6.16
C CYS A 213 10.48 -53.82 -7.07
N CYS A 214 9.45 -53.17 -6.52
CA CYS A 214 8.91 -51.96 -7.14
C CYS A 214 9.74 -50.78 -6.64
N ARG A 215 10.66 -50.27 -7.49
CA ARG A 215 11.49 -49.12 -7.19
C ARG A 215 10.72 -47.84 -7.52
N TRP A 216 10.40 -47.05 -6.51
CA TRP A 216 9.74 -45.75 -6.67
C TRP A 216 10.67 -44.75 -7.37
N ALA A 217 10.18 -44.10 -8.43
CA ALA A 217 10.77 -42.90 -9.00
C ALA A 217 9.79 -41.73 -8.74
N PRO A 218 10.25 -40.57 -8.25
CA PRO A 218 9.38 -39.43 -7.99
C PRO A 218 8.86 -38.86 -9.33
N THR A 219 7.54 -38.82 -9.49
CA THR A 219 6.88 -38.34 -10.70
C THR A 219 6.99 -36.81 -10.80
N ALA A 220 7.36 -36.33 -11.99
CA ALA A 220 7.51 -34.91 -12.30
C ALA A 220 6.16 -34.17 -12.26
N SER A 221 6.08 -33.11 -11.46
CA SER A 221 4.97 -32.16 -11.48
C SER A 221 5.07 -31.29 -12.74
N ARG A 222 4.05 -31.33 -13.61
CA ARG A 222 3.86 -30.33 -14.67
C ARG A 222 2.82 -29.32 -14.20
N VAL A 223 3.28 -28.13 -13.83
CA VAL A 223 2.42 -26.99 -13.51
C VAL A 223 2.40 -26.03 -14.70
N PRO A 224 1.32 -25.98 -15.50
CA PRO A 224 1.10 -24.85 -16.40
C PRO A 224 0.49 -23.69 -15.60
N ALA A 225 1.29 -22.68 -15.29
CA ALA A 225 0.79 -21.43 -14.71
C ALA A 225 0.14 -20.58 -15.82
N CYS A 226 -1.18 -20.43 -15.78
CA CYS A 226 -1.90 -19.50 -16.66
C CYS A 226 -2.28 -18.26 -15.84
N THR A 227 -1.47 -17.20 -15.96
CA THR A 227 -1.67 -15.93 -15.24
C THR A 227 -2.31 -14.92 -16.18
N ARG A 228 -3.51 -14.43 -15.86
CA ARG A 228 -4.13 -13.31 -16.57
C ARG A 228 -4.21 -12.11 -15.64
N THR A 229 -3.37 -11.11 -15.88
CA THR A 229 -3.37 -9.82 -15.17
C THR A 229 -4.04 -8.78 -16.06
N SER A 230 -5.02 -8.04 -15.54
CA SER A 230 -5.57 -6.88 -16.23
C SER A 230 -5.41 -5.63 -15.37
N ILE A 231 -4.80 -4.60 -15.96
CA ILE A 231 -4.59 -3.30 -15.34
C ILE A 231 -5.55 -2.34 -16.02
N THR A 232 -6.52 -1.81 -15.29
CA THR A 232 -7.41 -0.75 -15.79
C THR A 232 -7.18 0.51 -14.98
N SER A 233 -6.45 1.47 -15.55
CA SER A 233 -6.39 2.84 -15.05
C SER A 233 -7.53 3.65 -15.67
N ARG A 234 -8.55 4.01 -14.90
CA ARG A 234 -9.48 5.08 -15.32
C ARG A 234 -8.92 6.41 -14.81
N ARG A 235 -8.57 7.31 -15.73
CA ARG A 235 -8.45 8.74 -15.41
C ARG A 235 -9.86 9.22 -15.06
N ALA A 236 -10.04 9.79 -13.87
CA ALA A 236 -11.18 10.67 -13.64
C ALA A 236 -10.89 11.94 -14.44
N SER A 237 -11.71 12.21 -15.46
CA SER A 237 -11.78 13.50 -16.12
C SER A 237 -12.47 14.51 -15.18
N ALA A 238 -11.97 15.75 -15.25
CA ALA A 238 -12.32 16.92 -14.45
C ALA A 238 -13.82 17.19 -14.33
#